data_AF-A0A7S4CGT7-F1
#
_entry.id   AF-A0A7S4CGT7-F1
#
_cell.length_a   1.000
_cell.length_b   1.000
_cell.length_c   1.000
_cell.angle_alpha   90.00
_cell.angle_beta   90.00
_cell.angle_gamma   90.00
#
_symmetry.space_group_name_H-M   'P 1'
#
loop_
_entity.id
_entity.type
_entity.pdbx_description
1 polymer ?
#
loop_
_entity_poly.entity_id
_entity_poly.type
_entity_poly.pdbx_seq_one_letter_code
_entity_poly.pdbx_strand_id
1 'polypeptide(L)'
;IMQNRKLLRKCEFAHVIFHLLAPLPETNSEELRNDLVMGMKWAFTDWAPISTYSKVLFTDSDVLVRKNLNVLFARESCEAHLCVMSEGDFNRVKGNTQQPLFSIKKGYNQKTIQMMTAHGVKSFNAGVFMFVPDVKMLEHLNRMKGLMFEGFRSGVPHFTDQSFANYYFNTRLLSRPSLNKVGRLYPDVQ
;
A
#
# COMPACT_ATOMS: atom_id res chain seq x y z
N ILE A 1 -10.91 -15.76 -13.35
CA ILE A 1 -11.50 -15.97 -11.99
C ILE A 1 -11.47 -17.45 -11.55
N MET A 2 -11.94 -18.42 -12.34
CA MET A 2 -11.91 -19.85 -11.95
C MET A 2 -10.51 -20.50 -11.89
N GLN A 3 -9.56 -20.11 -12.76
CA GLN A 3 -8.21 -20.70 -12.76
C GLN A 3 -7.36 -20.33 -11.53
N ASN A 4 -7.59 -19.15 -10.94
CA ASN A 4 -6.87 -18.73 -9.73
C ASN A 4 -7.22 -19.57 -8.49
N ARG A 5 -8.36 -20.28 -8.47
CA ARG A 5 -8.76 -21.10 -7.33
C ARG A 5 -7.99 -22.42 -7.19
N LYS A 6 -7.44 -22.97 -8.29
CA LYS A 6 -6.73 -24.26 -8.25
C LYS A 6 -5.27 -24.17 -7.77
N LEU A 7 -4.62 -23.02 -7.92
CA LEU A 7 -3.24 -22.80 -7.47
C LEU A 7 -3.10 -22.54 -5.96
N LEU A 8 -4.20 -22.28 -5.26
CA LEU A 8 -4.21 -21.80 -3.87
C LEU A 8 -4.14 -22.89 -2.78
N ARG A 9 -4.16 -24.18 -3.15
CA ARG A 9 -4.23 -25.29 -2.17
C ARG A 9 -2.88 -25.87 -1.70
N LYS A 10 -1.74 -25.30 -2.11
CA LYS A 10 -0.40 -25.83 -1.78
C LYS A 10 0.61 -24.83 -1.20
N CYS A 11 0.18 -23.62 -0.83
CA CYS A 11 1.06 -22.65 -0.19
C CYS A 11 0.68 -22.50 1.28
N GLU A 12 1.63 -22.68 2.19
CA GLU A 12 1.54 -22.30 3.61
C GLU A 12 1.48 -20.76 3.81
N PHE A 13 1.38 -20.01 2.71
CA PHE A 13 1.25 -18.57 2.67
C PHE A 13 -0.19 -18.21 2.33
N ALA A 14 -0.88 -17.45 3.19
CA ALA A 14 -2.17 -16.89 2.79
C ALA A 14 -1.96 -15.73 1.81
N HIS A 15 -2.42 -15.96 0.60
CA HIS A 15 -2.86 -14.88 -0.26
C HIS A 15 -4.27 -14.48 0.20
N VAL A 16 -4.36 -13.43 0.98
CA VAL A 16 -5.66 -12.91 1.41
C VAL A 16 -6.14 -11.91 0.37
N ILE A 17 -6.85 -12.42 -0.64
CA ILE A 17 -7.61 -11.55 -1.54
C ILE A 17 -8.87 -11.13 -0.79
N PHE A 18 -8.87 -9.91 -0.24
CA PHE A 18 -10.08 -9.31 0.30
C PHE A 18 -11.00 -8.89 -0.86
N HIS A 19 -11.90 -9.79 -1.25
CA HIS A 19 -13.13 -9.37 -1.91
C HIS A 19 -14.12 -8.93 -0.82
N LEU A 20 -13.98 -7.70 -0.34
CA LEU A 20 -14.99 -7.08 0.52
C LEU A 20 -16.22 -6.74 -0.34
N LEU A 21 -17.06 -7.73 -0.60
CA LEU A 21 -18.39 -7.59 -1.20
C LEU A 21 -19.44 -7.28 -0.12
N ALA A 22 -19.14 -6.40 0.83
CA ALA A 22 -20.19 -5.85 1.68
C ALA A 22 -20.98 -4.86 0.82
N PRO A 23 -22.32 -4.98 0.71
CA PRO A 23 -23.11 -3.96 0.04
C PRO A 23 -22.85 -2.63 0.74
N LEU A 24 -22.36 -1.63 -0.02
CA LEU A 24 -22.24 -0.27 0.48
C LEU A 24 -23.62 0.15 0.98
N PRO A 25 -23.75 0.74 2.18
CA PRO A 25 -25.02 1.30 2.60
C PRO A 25 -25.51 2.27 1.52
N GLU A 26 -26.81 2.22 1.21
CA GLU A 26 -27.43 3.11 0.24
C GLU A 26 -27.41 4.54 0.80
N THR A 27 -26.28 5.23 0.58
CA THR A 27 -26.10 6.63 0.97
C THR A 27 -26.03 7.48 -0.28
N ASN A 28 -26.84 8.55 -0.34
CA ASN A 28 -26.96 9.43 -1.50
C ASN A 28 -25.80 10.42 -1.67
N SER A 29 -24.81 10.46 -0.76
CA SER A 29 -23.64 11.33 -0.94
C SER A 29 -22.47 10.53 -1.54
N GLU A 30 -22.00 11.02 -2.69
CA GLU A 30 -20.83 10.52 -3.40
C GLU A 30 -19.55 10.55 -2.52
N GLU A 31 -19.48 11.50 -1.58
CA GLU A 31 -18.44 11.62 -0.55
C GLU A 31 -18.41 10.43 0.43
N LEU A 32 -19.56 9.96 0.95
CA LEU A 32 -19.57 8.81 1.87
C LEU A 32 -19.13 7.52 1.17
N ARG A 33 -19.45 7.38 -0.11
CA ARG A 33 -19.03 6.23 -0.92
C ARG A 33 -17.51 6.20 -1.09
N ASN A 34 -16.88 7.34 -1.35
CA ASN A 34 -15.42 7.41 -1.53
C ASN A 34 -14.67 7.13 -0.21
N ASP A 35 -15.18 7.64 0.91
CA ASP A 35 -14.65 7.38 2.26
C ASP A 35 -14.75 5.88 2.63
N LEU A 36 -15.88 5.24 2.29
CA LEU A 36 -16.05 3.81 2.48
C LEU A 36 -15.11 3.00 1.58
N VAL A 37 -15.07 3.28 0.28
CA VAL A 37 -14.32 2.48 -0.70
C VAL A 37 -12.80 2.57 -0.44
N MET A 38 -12.27 3.73 -0.06
CA MET A 38 -10.84 3.87 0.26
C MET A 38 -10.48 3.34 1.66
N GLY A 39 -11.37 3.45 2.63
CA GLY A 39 -11.21 2.81 3.94
C GLY A 39 -11.23 1.28 3.88
N MET A 40 -12.01 0.70 2.95
CA MET A 40 -12.15 -0.76 2.78
C MET A 40 -10.84 -1.45 2.43
N LYS A 41 -9.97 -0.82 1.64
CA LYS A 41 -8.65 -1.38 1.33
C LYS A 41 -7.84 -1.70 2.59
N TRP A 42 -7.95 -0.87 3.62
CA TRP A 42 -7.18 -1.00 4.85
C TRP A 42 -7.97 -1.66 5.98
N ALA A 43 -9.22 -2.08 5.74
CA ALA A 43 -10.03 -2.79 6.72
C ALA A 43 -9.42 -4.15 7.10
N PHE A 44 -8.49 -4.69 6.30
CA PHE A 44 -7.75 -5.90 6.66
C PHE A 44 -6.99 -5.77 7.99
N THR A 45 -6.67 -4.56 8.44
CA THR A 45 -5.98 -4.35 9.72
C THR A 45 -6.83 -4.79 10.90
N ASP A 46 -8.16 -4.80 10.75
CA ASP A 46 -9.12 -5.18 11.77
C ASP A 46 -9.48 -6.68 11.69
N TRP A 47 -8.97 -7.38 10.68
CA TRP A 47 -9.20 -8.80 10.50
C TRP A 47 -8.32 -9.59 11.47
N ALA A 48 -8.92 -10.03 12.59
CA ALA A 48 -8.21 -10.69 13.69
C ALA A 48 -7.21 -11.79 13.30
N PRO A 49 -7.46 -12.66 12.29
CA PRO A 49 -6.49 -13.67 11.87
C PRO A 49 -5.20 -13.11 11.24
N ILE A 50 -5.12 -11.83 10.89
CA ILE A 50 -3.96 -11.29 10.17
C ILE A 50 -2.63 -11.49 10.92
N SER A 51 -2.67 -11.43 12.25
CA SER A 51 -1.51 -11.62 13.12
C SER A 51 -1.02 -13.07 13.18
N THR A 52 -1.80 -14.03 12.66
CA THR A 52 -1.40 -15.45 12.61
C THR A 52 -0.46 -15.76 11.46
N TYR A 53 -0.31 -14.84 10.50
CA TYR A 53 0.58 -15.01 9.35
C TYR A 53 1.98 -14.52 9.66
N SER A 54 3.00 -15.25 9.20
CA SER A 54 4.40 -14.82 9.32
C SER A 54 4.73 -13.65 8.38
N LYS A 55 3.98 -13.51 7.29
CA LYS A 55 4.14 -12.45 6.28
C LYS A 55 2.86 -12.32 5.47
N VAL A 56 2.53 -11.10 5.09
CA VAL A 56 1.35 -10.77 4.28
C VAL A 56 1.81 -10.03 3.04
N LEU A 57 1.33 -10.47 1.87
CA LEU A 57 1.42 -9.73 0.61
C LEU A 57 0.03 -9.21 0.28
N PHE A 58 -0.10 -7.89 0.20
CA PHE A 58 -1.28 -7.23 -0.32
C PHE A 58 -1.10 -6.96 -1.81
N THR A 59 -2.16 -7.20 -2.59
CA THR A 59 -2.23 -6.88 -4.01
C THR A 59 -3.60 -6.31 -4.36
N ASP A 60 -3.65 -5.25 -5.16
CA ASP A 60 -4.88 -4.79 -5.81
C ASP A 60 -5.44 -5.89 -6.73
N SER A 61 -6.75 -5.84 -6.99
CA SER A 61 -7.45 -6.90 -7.72
C SER A 61 -7.12 -6.99 -9.21
N ASP A 62 -6.48 -5.95 -9.75
CA ASP A 62 -6.04 -5.83 -11.14
C ASP A 62 -4.58 -6.27 -11.35
N VAL A 63 -3.91 -6.75 -10.29
CA VAL A 63 -2.54 -7.26 -10.36
C VAL A 63 -2.52 -8.67 -10.96
N LEU A 64 -1.72 -8.84 -12.03
CA LEU A 64 -1.50 -10.14 -12.66
C LEU A 64 -0.17 -10.75 -12.21
N VAL A 65 -0.25 -11.82 -11.42
CA VAL A 65 0.92 -12.55 -10.93
C VAL A 65 1.44 -13.50 -12.03
N ARG A 66 2.59 -13.17 -12.62
CA ARG A 66 3.24 -13.97 -13.68
C ARG A 66 4.34 -14.92 -13.18
N LYS A 67 4.79 -14.77 -11.93
CA LYS A 67 5.92 -15.53 -11.36
C LYS A 67 5.56 -16.19 -10.03
N ASN A 68 6.35 -17.18 -9.63
CA ASN A 68 6.19 -17.83 -8.33
C ASN A 68 6.47 -16.85 -7.18
N LEU A 69 5.45 -16.57 -6.37
CA LEU A 69 5.55 -15.65 -5.24
C LEU A 69 6.35 -16.20 -4.07
N ASN A 70 6.56 -17.52 -3.96
CA ASN A 70 7.40 -18.09 -2.90
C ASN A 70 8.80 -17.49 -2.90
N VAL A 71 9.31 -17.08 -4.08
CA VAL A 71 10.60 -16.39 -4.20
C VAL A 71 10.57 -15.03 -3.51
N LEU A 72 9.45 -14.30 -3.60
CA LEU A 72 9.24 -13.02 -2.91
C LEU A 72 9.21 -13.25 -1.39
N PHE A 73 8.38 -14.20 -0.94
CA PHE A 73 8.22 -14.51 0.48
C PHE A 73 9.53 -15.03 1.13
N ALA A 74 10.35 -15.77 0.40
CA ALA A 74 11.62 -16.29 0.92
C ALA A 74 12.73 -15.24 0.99
N ARG A 75 12.78 -14.28 0.07
CA ARG A 75 13.89 -13.32 -0.03
C ARG A 75 13.71 -12.05 0.78
N GLU A 76 12.47 -11.57 0.89
CA GLU A 76 12.21 -10.24 1.41
C GLU A 76 12.16 -10.25 2.94
N SER A 77 13.12 -9.59 3.59
CA SER A 77 13.02 -9.25 5.01
C SER A 77 12.25 -7.92 5.12
N CYS A 78 10.99 -8.04 5.55
CA CYS A 78 10.10 -6.92 5.84
C CYS A 78 10.01 -6.65 7.35
N GLU A 79 11.02 -7.06 8.11
CA GLU A 79 11.09 -6.79 9.55
C GLU A 79 11.04 -5.29 9.80
N ALA A 80 10.07 -4.85 10.59
CA ALA A 80 9.80 -3.45 10.92
C ALA A 80 9.55 -2.49 9.72
N HIS A 81 9.47 -2.99 8.48
CA HIS A 81 9.29 -2.17 7.29
C HIS A 81 8.15 -2.66 6.41
N LEU A 82 7.50 -1.71 5.74
CA LEU A 82 6.61 -1.95 4.61
C LEU A 82 7.48 -2.17 3.37
N CYS A 83 7.60 -3.40 2.91
CA CYS A 83 8.24 -3.71 1.63
C CYS A 83 7.31 -3.29 0.50
N VAL A 84 7.78 -2.44 -0.40
CA VAL A 84 6.93 -1.81 -1.43
C VAL A 84 7.54 -1.92 -2.83
N MET A 85 6.69 -1.77 -3.84
CA MET A 85 7.13 -1.57 -5.21
C MET A 85 7.32 -0.06 -5.48
N SER A 86 8.56 0.36 -5.71
CA SER A 86 8.88 1.77 -5.94
C SER A 86 8.52 2.23 -7.35
N GLU A 87 7.89 3.39 -7.44
CA GLU A 87 7.52 4.08 -8.69
C GLU A 87 8.59 5.10 -9.16
N GLY A 88 9.53 5.48 -8.30
CA GLY A 88 10.61 6.38 -8.68
C GLY A 88 11.23 7.13 -7.51
N ASP A 89 12.26 7.93 -7.83
CA ASP A 89 12.88 8.84 -6.88
C ASP A 89 12.07 10.15 -6.80
N PHE A 90 11.96 10.74 -5.61
CA PHE A 90 11.28 12.02 -5.42
C PHE A 90 11.88 13.16 -6.28
N ASN A 91 13.17 13.05 -6.64
CA ASN A 91 13.89 14.07 -7.41
C ASN A 91 13.69 13.97 -8.94
N ARG A 92 13.10 12.88 -9.45
CA ARG A 92 12.85 12.70 -10.90
C ARG A 92 11.60 13.41 -11.39
N VAL A 93 10.82 14.00 -10.49
CA VAL A 93 9.65 14.80 -10.84
C VAL A 93 10.06 16.24 -11.16
N LYS A 94 10.89 16.43 -12.20
CA LYS A 94 11.07 17.75 -12.81
C LYS A 94 10.04 17.88 -13.93
N GLY A 95 8.97 18.63 -13.65
CA GLY A 95 7.91 18.93 -14.62
C GLY A 95 6.51 18.60 -14.10
N ASN A 96 6.00 19.42 -13.18
CA ASN A 96 4.59 19.80 -12.97
C ASN A 96 3.39 18.84 -13.12
N THR A 97 3.51 17.52 -13.26
CA THR A 97 2.32 16.63 -13.33
C THR A 97 2.37 15.38 -12.46
N GLN A 98 3.51 15.07 -11.83
CA GLN A 98 3.64 13.90 -10.97
C GLN A 98 4.43 14.19 -9.69
N GLN A 99 4.30 15.40 -9.12
CA GLN A 99 4.68 15.51 -7.70
C GLN A 99 3.79 14.48 -7.02
N PRO A 100 4.34 13.46 -6.33
CA PRO A 100 3.53 12.41 -5.76
C PRO A 100 2.41 13.11 -5.01
N LEU A 101 1.20 12.81 -5.45
CA LEU A 101 -0.05 13.47 -5.09
C LEU A 101 -0.02 13.92 -3.61
N PHE A 102 0.31 15.19 -3.36
CA PHE A 102 0.37 15.74 -2.02
C PHE A 102 0.00 17.20 -2.01
N SER A 103 -1.23 17.49 -1.59
CA SER A 103 -1.40 18.62 -0.68
C SER A 103 -2.45 18.32 0.40
N ILE A 104 -1.95 17.82 1.53
CA ILE A 104 -2.17 18.47 2.82
C ILE A 104 -1.44 19.83 2.70
N LYS A 105 -1.99 20.78 1.92
CA LYS A 105 -1.58 22.17 1.63
C LYS A 105 -0.10 22.57 1.41
N LYS A 106 0.93 21.75 1.69
CA LYS A 106 2.35 22.16 1.70
C LYS A 106 3.37 21.13 1.19
N GLY A 107 2.97 19.91 0.82
CA GLY A 107 3.90 18.88 0.31
C GLY A 107 5.05 18.56 1.27
N TYR A 108 6.07 17.85 0.79
CA TYR A 108 7.32 17.68 1.54
C TYR A 108 8.23 18.89 1.37
N ASN A 109 8.80 19.38 2.47
CA ASN A 109 9.87 20.37 2.37
C ASN A 109 11.19 19.73 1.87
N GLN A 110 12.12 20.56 1.39
CA GLN A 110 13.39 20.10 0.84
C GLN A 110 14.21 19.27 1.84
N LYS A 111 14.16 19.60 3.14
CA LYS A 111 14.85 18.85 4.20
C LYS A 111 14.29 17.44 4.33
N THR A 112 12.97 17.28 4.27
CA THR A 112 12.30 15.96 4.28
C THR A 112 12.67 15.15 3.06
N ILE A 113 12.69 15.76 1.87
CA ILE A 113 13.09 15.08 0.62
C ILE A 113 14.55 14.62 0.71
N GLN A 114 15.46 15.48 1.17
CA GLN A 114 16.87 15.14 1.36
C GLN A 114 17.05 13.99 2.36
N MET A 115 16.36 14.03 3.50
CA MET A 115 16.36 12.96 4.49
C MET A 115 15.89 11.64 3.89
N MET A 116 14.74 11.61 3.20
CA MET A 116 14.23 10.40 2.57
C MET A 116 15.19 9.86 1.50
N THR A 117 15.73 10.75 0.67
CA THR A 117 16.72 10.40 -0.37
C THR A 117 17.98 9.78 0.24
N ALA A 118 18.51 10.37 1.32
CA ALA A 118 19.70 9.86 2.01
C ALA A 118 19.49 8.46 2.61
N HIS A 119 18.26 8.10 2.94
CA HIS A 119 17.89 6.78 3.46
C HIS A 119 17.39 5.81 2.37
N GLY A 120 17.50 6.18 1.09
CA GLY A 120 17.04 5.35 -0.02
C GLY A 120 15.52 5.13 -0.06
N VAL A 121 14.75 5.98 0.63
CA VAL A 121 13.28 5.99 0.57
C VAL A 121 12.84 6.54 -0.78
N LYS A 122 11.79 5.94 -1.34
CA LYS A 122 11.26 6.25 -2.67
C LYS A 122 9.75 6.33 -2.63
N SER A 123 9.14 7.00 -3.61
CA SER A 123 7.71 6.88 -3.80
C SER A 123 7.36 5.46 -4.23
N PHE A 124 6.17 5.01 -3.85
CA PHE A 124 5.72 3.65 -4.13
C PHE A 124 4.24 3.57 -4.49
N ASN A 125 3.89 2.52 -5.24
CA ASN A 125 2.52 2.16 -5.55
C ASN A 125 1.90 1.43 -4.35
N ALA A 126 0.74 1.87 -3.86
CA ALA A 126 0.09 1.21 -2.73
C ALA A 126 -0.73 -0.03 -3.12
N GLY A 127 -0.80 -0.35 -4.41
CA GLY A 127 -1.46 -1.55 -4.92
C GLY A 127 -0.69 -2.83 -4.70
N VAL A 128 0.62 -2.77 -4.39
CA VAL A 128 1.39 -3.95 -4.01
C VAL A 128 2.35 -3.62 -2.87
N PHE A 129 2.17 -4.28 -1.74
CA PHE A 129 3.09 -4.16 -0.60
C PHE A 129 3.11 -5.44 0.24
N MET A 130 4.19 -5.65 0.97
CA MET A 130 4.42 -6.81 1.82
C MET A 130 4.91 -6.37 3.20
N PHE A 131 4.48 -7.08 4.25
CA PHE A 131 4.86 -6.77 5.62
C PHE A 131 4.78 -8.00 6.52
N VAL A 132 5.43 -7.91 7.69
CA VAL A 132 5.23 -8.84 8.81
C VAL A 132 4.13 -8.24 9.71
N PRO A 133 3.02 -8.95 9.97
CA PRO A 133 1.89 -8.41 10.74
C PRO A 133 2.16 -8.48 12.26
N ASP A 134 3.31 -7.95 12.69
CA ASP A 134 3.62 -7.79 14.11
C ASP A 134 2.82 -6.63 14.74
N VAL A 135 2.80 -6.57 16.08
CA VAL A 135 2.06 -5.56 16.83
C VAL A 135 2.41 -4.14 16.38
N LYS A 136 3.68 -3.85 16.14
CA LYS A 136 4.14 -2.50 15.76
C LYS A 136 3.70 -2.14 14.34
N MET A 137 3.80 -3.07 13.40
CA MET A 137 3.38 -2.85 12.02
C MET A 137 1.86 -2.65 11.93
N LEU A 138 1.08 -3.44 12.67
CA LEU A 138 -0.37 -3.26 12.75
C LEU A 138 -0.76 -1.91 13.39
N GLU A 139 -0.04 -1.46 14.42
CA GLU A 139 -0.20 -0.10 14.95
C GLU A 139 0.09 0.99 13.89
N HIS A 140 1.15 0.82 13.09
CA HIS A 140 1.48 1.76 12.02
C HIS A 140 0.39 1.83 10.95
N LEU A 141 -0.10 0.67 10.51
CA LEU A 141 -1.20 0.58 9.55
C LEU A 141 -2.48 1.23 10.11
N ASN A 142 -2.80 1.00 11.38
CA ASN A 142 -3.96 1.62 12.04
C ASN A 142 -3.81 3.14 12.19
N ARG A 143 -2.62 3.64 12.52
CA ARG A 143 -2.35 5.10 12.58
C ARG A 143 -2.45 5.74 11.20
N MET A 144 -1.97 5.07 10.15
CA MET A 144 -2.11 5.53 8.77
C MET A 144 -3.58 5.57 8.36
N LYS A 145 -4.36 4.51 8.68
CA LYS A 145 -5.81 4.47 8.49
C LYS A 145 -6.53 5.63 9.19
N GLY A 146 -6.16 5.92 10.44
CA GLY A 146 -6.69 7.06 11.19
C GLY A 146 -6.39 8.42 10.53
N LEU A 147 -5.15 8.61 10.08
CA LEU A 147 -4.74 9.82 9.35
C LEU A 147 -5.55 10.01 8.05
N MET A 148 -5.80 8.92 7.34
CA MET A 148 -6.60 8.93 6.12
C MET A 148 -8.05 9.35 6.41
N PHE A 149 -8.70 8.78 7.43
CA PHE A 149 -10.04 9.19 7.85
C PHE A 149 -10.13 10.67 8.28
N GLU A 150 -9.12 11.15 9.01
CA GLU A 150 -9.06 12.56 9.42
C GLU A 150 -8.90 13.50 8.23
N GLY A 151 -8.02 13.15 7.29
CA GLY A 151 -7.81 13.91 6.06
C GLY A 151 -9.07 14.00 5.20
N PHE A 152 -9.81 12.90 5.05
CA PHE A 152 -11.08 12.90 4.32
C PHE A 152 -12.13 13.76 4.99
N ARG A 153 -12.35 13.60 6.30
CA ARG A 153 -13.30 14.44 7.07
C ARG A 153 -12.98 15.93 7.02
N SER A 154 -11.69 16.26 6.88
CA SER A 154 -11.22 17.64 6.79
C SER A 154 -11.34 18.22 5.37
N GLY A 155 -11.91 17.47 4.43
CA GLY A 155 -12.10 17.89 3.04
C GLY A 155 -10.78 18.07 2.29
N VAL A 156 -9.73 17.31 2.64
CA VAL A 156 -8.44 17.35 1.92
C VAL A 156 -8.70 16.83 0.50
N PRO A 157 -8.70 17.70 -0.52
CA PRO A 157 -9.05 17.28 -1.86
C PRO A 157 -7.89 16.48 -2.47
N HIS A 158 -8.22 15.43 -3.23
CA HIS A 158 -7.30 14.66 -4.08
C HIS A 158 -6.25 13.80 -3.38
N PHE A 159 -6.48 13.37 -2.14
CA PHE A 159 -5.61 12.40 -1.48
C PHE A 159 -6.10 10.97 -1.72
N THR A 160 -5.28 10.15 -2.37
CA THR A 160 -5.53 8.70 -2.49
C THR A 160 -4.98 7.96 -1.27
N ASP A 161 -5.39 6.71 -1.07
CA ASP A 161 -4.77 5.77 -0.13
C ASP A 161 -3.24 5.70 -0.30
N GLN A 162 -2.76 5.69 -1.56
CA GLN A 162 -1.34 5.69 -1.89
C GLN A 162 -0.63 6.93 -1.37
N SER A 163 -1.31 8.07 -1.43
CA SER A 163 -0.79 9.34 -0.90
C SER A 163 -0.66 9.24 0.62
N PHE A 164 -1.68 8.79 1.35
CA PHE A 164 -1.56 8.61 2.81
C PHE A 164 -0.47 7.61 3.20
N ALA A 165 -0.36 6.49 2.47
CA ALA A 165 0.67 5.49 2.71
C ALA A 165 2.07 6.05 2.49
N ASN A 166 2.32 6.72 1.36
CA ASN A 166 3.60 7.37 1.09
C ASN A 166 3.93 8.42 2.16
N TYR A 167 2.98 9.27 2.54
CA TYR A 167 3.21 10.26 3.58
C TYR A 167 3.58 9.60 4.90
N TYR A 168 2.79 8.64 5.35
CA TYR A 168 2.96 8.03 6.67
C TYR A 168 4.26 7.24 6.77
N PHE A 169 4.49 6.33 5.83
CA PHE A 169 5.62 5.39 5.89
C PHE A 169 6.93 6.04 5.47
N ASN A 170 6.95 6.90 4.44
CA ASN A 170 8.19 7.50 3.95
C ASN A 170 8.76 8.50 4.96
N THR A 171 7.92 9.35 5.58
CA THR A 171 8.39 10.35 6.56
C THR A 171 8.92 9.72 7.85
N ARG A 172 8.55 8.46 8.12
CA ARG A 172 9.03 7.67 9.26
C ARG A 172 10.14 6.70 8.89
N LEU A 173 10.59 6.70 7.62
CA LEU A 173 11.60 5.77 7.10
C LEU A 173 11.19 4.29 7.25
N LEU A 174 9.89 4.01 7.20
CA LEU A 174 9.32 2.67 7.38
C LEU A 174 9.03 1.95 6.06
N SER A 175 9.17 2.61 4.92
CA SER A 175 9.03 1.99 3.60
C SER A 175 10.37 1.50 3.06
N ARG A 176 10.41 0.31 2.48
CA ARG A 176 11.60 -0.23 1.81
C ARG A 176 11.28 -0.63 0.37
N PRO A 177 11.93 -0.04 -0.65
CA PRO A 177 11.65 -0.34 -2.06
C PRO A 177 12.34 -1.64 -2.50
N SER A 178 11.86 -2.78 -1.98
CA SER A 178 12.51 -4.07 -2.16
C SER A 178 11.81 -5.00 -3.16
N LEU A 179 10.49 -4.82 -3.37
CA LEU A 179 9.71 -5.69 -4.26
C LEU A 179 10.07 -5.55 -5.75
N ASN A 180 10.69 -4.43 -6.15
CA ASN A 180 11.12 -4.16 -7.53
C ASN A 180 12.07 -5.24 -8.09
N LYS A 181 12.77 -5.98 -7.22
CA LYS A 181 13.76 -6.98 -7.61
C LYS A 181 13.14 -8.30 -8.07
N VAL A 182 11.83 -8.51 -7.91
CA VAL A 182 11.18 -9.82 -8.17
C VAL A 182 10.41 -9.87 -9.50
N GLY A 183 10.37 -8.75 -10.23
CA GLY A 183 9.85 -8.68 -11.60
C GLY A 183 8.52 -7.94 -11.68
N ARG A 184 8.24 -7.35 -12.84
CA ARG A 184 7.03 -6.56 -13.11
C ARG A 184 5.79 -7.39 -12.78
N LEU A 185 5.05 -6.98 -11.75
CA LEU A 185 3.73 -7.51 -11.38
C LEU A 185 2.60 -6.86 -12.19
N TYR A 186 2.95 -5.96 -13.11
CA TYR A 186 2.02 -5.29 -14.00
C TYR A 186 2.06 -5.94 -15.38
N PRO A 187 0.92 -6.00 -16.09
CA PRO A 187 0.95 -6.24 -17.53
C PRO A 187 1.82 -5.14 -18.17
N ASP A 188 2.72 -5.52 -19.07
CA ASP A 188 3.28 -4.56 -20.01
C ASP A 188 2.09 -3.98 -20.79
N VAL A 189 1.81 -2.69 -20.60
CA VAL A 189 0.92 -1.96 -21.49
C VAL A 189 1.66 -1.89 -22.82
N GLN A 190 1.27 -2.78 -23.74
CA GLN A 190 1.69 -2.73 -25.14
C GLN A 190 1.01 -1.56 -25.85
#